data_AF-L0JN99-F1
#
_entry.id   AF-L0JN99-F1
#
_cell.length_a   1.000
_cell.length_b   1.000
_cell.length_c   1.000
_cell.angle_alpha   90.00
_cell.angle_beta   90.00
_cell.angle_gamma   90.00
#
_symmetry.space_group_name_H-M   'P 1'
#
loop_
_entity.id
_entity.type
_entity.pdbx_description
1 polymer ?
#
loop_
_entity_poly.entity_id
_entity_poly.type
_entity_poly.pdbx_seq_one_letter_code
_entity_poly.pdbx_strand_id
1 'polypeptide(L)'
;MSKRAEADDRGRIVIPHEIRERHGDRYRVVELEDRIELIPLNDDPIEGLRDAVGDAFDGRSIDEIKREARETARTDAIDDASE
;
A
#
# COMPACT_ATOMS: atom_id res chain seq x y z
N MET A 1 -4.76 6.44 -18.67
CA MET A 1 -5.47 7.74 -18.73
C MET A 1 -4.94 8.60 -17.59
N SER A 2 -4.14 9.63 -17.86
CA SER A 2 -3.78 10.62 -16.84
C SER A 2 -4.88 11.68 -16.77
N LYS A 3 -5.39 11.97 -15.58
CA LYS A 3 -6.29 13.10 -15.33
C LYS A 3 -5.55 14.11 -14.46
N ARG A 4 -5.60 15.39 -14.85
CA ARG A 4 -5.08 16.49 -14.04
C ARG A 4 -6.23 17.03 -13.19
N ALA A 5 -5.92 17.31 -11.94
CA ALA A 5 -6.81 18.02 -11.02
C ALA A 5 -5.98 19.14 -10.38
N GLU A 6 -6.62 20.29 -10.15
CA GLU A 6 -6.00 21.45 -9.53
C GLU A 6 -6.49 21.55 -8.09
N ALA A 7 -5.59 21.94 -7.20
CA ALA A 7 -5.95 22.23 -5.81
C ALA A 7 -6.67 23.58 -5.76
N ASP A 8 -7.70 23.66 -4.92
CA ASP A 8 -8.34 24.95 -4.63
C ASP A 8 -7.52 25.81 -3.66
N ASP A 9 -8.03 27.00 -3.30
CA ASP A 9 -7.36 27.94 -2.38
C ASP A 9 -7.11 27.36 -0.98
N ARG A 10 -7.73 26.22 -0.65
CA ARG A 10 -7.57 25.50 0.62
C ARG A 10 -6.70 24.25 0.49
N GLY A 11 -6.08 24.04 -0.68
CA GLY A 11 -5.25 22.87 -0.95
C GLY A 11 -6.03 21.58 -1.19
N ARG A 12 -7.34 21.64 -1.44
CA ARG A 12 -8.17 20.44 -1.65
C ARG A 12 -8.11 20.02 -3.12
N ILE A 13 -7.83 18.74 -3.36
CA ILE A 13 -7.88 18.13 -4.68
C ILE A 13 -9.14 17.27 -4.77
N VAL A 14 -9.97 17.51 -5.79
CA VAL A 14 -11.14 16.68 -6.05
C VAL A 14 -10.71 15.42 -6.82
N ILE A 15 -10.89 14.26 -6.18
CA ILE A 15 -10.65 12.97 -6.83
C ILE A 15 -11.79 12.68 -7.82
N PRO A 16 -11.49 12.45 -9.11
CA PRO A 16 -12.49 12.13 -10.12
C PRO A 16 -13.37 10.94 -9.73
N HIS A 17 -14.65 10.99 -10.10
CA HIS A 17 -15.64 9.97 -9.73
C HIS A 17 -15.20 8.55 -10.10
N GLU A 18 -14.67 8.33 -11.30
CA GLU A 18 -14.21 7.01 -11.77
C GLU A 18 -13.07 6.41 -10.93
N ILE A 19 -12.27 7.26 -10.27
CA ILE A 19 -11.22 6.79 -9.34
C ILE A 19 -11.88 6.40 -8.02
N ARG A 20 -12.83 7.19 -7.53
CA ARG A 20 -13.58 6.91 -6.30
C ARG A 20 -14.44 5.66 -6.41
N GLU A 21 -15.05 5.41 -7.55
CA GLU A 21 -15.81 4.17 -7.80
C GLU A 21 -14.92 2.92 -7.74
N ARG A 22 -13.64 3.06 -8.10
CA ARG A 22 -12.69 1.94 -8.15
C ARG A 22 -11.95 1.71 -6.85
N HIS A 23 -11.67 2.79 -6.12
CA HIS A 23 -10.77 2.77 -4.97
C HIS A 23 -11.42 3.27 -3.68
N GLY A 24 -12.70 3.65 -3.71
CA GLY A 24 -13.42 4.19 -2.56
C GLY A 24 -13.16 5.68 -2.30
N ASP A 25 -13.65 6.16 -1.16
CA ASP A 25 -13.62 7.58 -0.80
C ASP A 25 -12.62 7.91 0.34
N ARG A 26 -11.94 6.91 0.89
CA ARG A 26 -11.00 7.06 2.02
C ARG A 26 -9.58 6.75 1.57
N TYR A 27 -8.65 7.66 1.88
CA TYR A 27 -7.26 7.55 1.48
C TYR A 27 -6.33 7.94 2.62
N ARG A 28 -5.18 7.28 2.69
CA ARG A 28 -4.02 7.75 3.45
C ARG A 28 -3.11 8.52 2.51
N VAL A 29 -2.77 9.74 2.91
CA VAL A 29 -1.82 10.60 2.21
C VAL A 29 -0.41 10.27 2.72
N VAL A 30 0.50 9.95 1.81
CA VAL A 30 1.92 9.71 2.10
C VAL A 30 2.74 10.71 1.31
N GLU A 31 3.65 11.39 1.99
CA GLU A 31 4.62 12.30 1.37
C GLU A 31 5.94 11.55 1.17
N LEU A 32 6.42 11.53 -0.07
CA LEU A 32 7.71 10.98 -0.48
C LEU A 32 8.58 12.13 -1.00
N GLU A 33 9.88 11.89 -1.22
CA GLU A 33 10.82 12.94 -1.64
C GLU A 33 10.39 13.67 -2.94
N ASP A 34 9.81 12.95 -3.89
CA ASP A 34 9.50 13.45 -5.24
C ASP A 34 7.99 13.56 -5.52
N ARG A 35 7.12 13.02 -4.65
CA ARG A 35 5.69 12.90 -4.93
C ARG A 35 4.83 12.69 -3.69
N ILE A 36 3.52 12.87 -3.86
CA ILE A 36 2.50 12.48 -2.90
C ILE A 36 1.77 11.24 -3.43
N GLU A 37 1.64 10.22 -2.60
CA GLU A 37 0.85 9.03 -2.89
C GLU A 37 -0.44 8.99 -2.06
N LEU A 38 -1.54 8.58 -2.70
CA LEU A 38 -2.83 8.35 -2.07
C LEU A 38 -3.10 6.86 -2.03
N ILE A 39 -3.05 6.28 -0.84
CA ILE A 39 -3.28 4.84 -0.62
C ILE A 39 -4.74 4.65 -0.18
N PRO A 40 -5.58 3.94 -0.95
CA PRO A 40 -6.95 3.64 -0.56
C PRO A 40 -7.02 2.91 0.78
N LEU A 41 -7.96 3.31 1.63
CA LEU A 41 -8.25 2.63 2.90
C LEU A 41 -9.54 1.83 2.75
N ASN A 42 -9.44 0.51 2.82
CA ASN A 42 -10.60 -0.35 2.94
C ASN A 42 -11.26 -0.14 4.31
N ASP A 43 -12.59 -0.23 4.36
CA ASP A 43 -13.34 -0.04 5.60
C ASP A 43 -13.01 -1.12 6.64
N ASP A 44 -12.69 -2.34 6.18
CA ASP A 44 -12.04 -3.37 6.97
C ASP A 44 -10.56 -3.51 6.53
N PRO A 45 -9.59 -3.10 7.37
CA PRO A 45 -8.16 -3.19 7.03
C PRO A 45 -7.66 -4.64 6.93
N ILE A 46 -8.31 -5.58 7.61
CA ILE A 46 -7.96 -7.01 7.56
C ILE A 46 -8.48 -7.63 6.28
N GLU A 47 -9.72 -7.34 5.89
CA GLU A 47 -10.28 -7.74 4.60
C GLU A 47 -9.45 -7.16 3.45
N GLY A 48 -9.13 -5.87 3.54
CA GLY A 48 -8.30 -5.21 2.53
C GLY A 48 -6.89 -5.79 2.39
N LEU A 49 -6.27 -6.18 3.50
CA LEU A 49 -4.98 -6.86 3.46
C LEU A 49 -5.11 -8.25 2.83
N ARG A 50 -6.18 -9.00 3.15
CA ARG A 50 -6.46 -10.34 2.59
C ARG A 50 -6.67 -10.28 1.08
N ASP A 51 -7.46 -9.33 0.59
CA ASP A 51 -7.69 -9.14 -0.85
C ASP A 51 -6.39 -8.77 -1.58
N ALA A 52 -5.55 -7.93 -0.96
CA ALA A 52 -4.29 -7.51 -1.58
C ALA A 52 -3.25 -8.64 -1.68
N VAL A 53 -3.20 -9.53 -0.69
CA VAL A 53 -2.28 -10.69 -0.70
C VAL A 53 -2.85 -11.88 -1.47
N GLY A 54 -4.17 -11.95 -1.65
CA GLY A 54 -4.86 -13.04 -2.31
C GLY A 54 -4.45 -14.40 -1.75
N ASP A 55 -4.18 -15.34 -2.66
CA ASP A 55 -3.84 -16.72 -2.34
C ASP A 55 -2.33 -16.93 -2.08
N ALA A 56 -1.54 -15.86 -1.96
CA ALA A 56 -0.07 -15.95 -1.86
C ALA A 56 0.42 -16.81 -0.68
N PHE A 57 -0.39 -16.88 0.38
CA PHE A 57 -0.10 -17.62 1.60
C PHE A 57 -0.95 -18.89 1.76
N ASP A 58 -1.75 -19.26 0.76
CA ASP A 58 -2.59 -20.45 0.83
C ASP A 58 -1.76 -21.73 0.99
N GLY A 59 -2.20 -22.61 1.89
CA GLY A 59 -1.51 -23.86 2.20
C GLY A 59 -0.22 -23.73 3.01
N ARG A 60 0.23 -22.50 3.32
CA ARG A 60 1.40 -22.28 4.17
C ARG A 60 1.00 -22.14 5.63
N SER A 61 1.82 -22.69 6.52
CA SER A 61 1.62 -22.50 7.95
C SER A 61 2.14 -21.13 8.41
N ILE A 62 1.53 -20.58 9.45
CA ILE A 62 2.01 -19.32 10.08
C ILE A 62 3.47 -19.44 10.52
N ASP A 63 3.88 -20.62 11.00
CA ASP A 63 5.25 -20.87 11.47
C ASP A 63 6.26 -20.86 10.32
N GLU A 64 5.89 -21.42 9.17
CA GLU A 64 6.69 -21.40 7.95
C GLU A 64 6.88 -19.96 7.43
N ILE A 65 5.79 -19.20 7.32
CA ILE A 65 5.83 -17.78 6.90
C ILE A 65 6.73 -16.96 7.83
N LYS A 66 6.59 -17.15 9.16
CA LYS A 66 7.42 -16.44 10.15
C LYS A 66 8.90 -16.79 10.04
N ARG A 67 9.23 -18.06 9.75
CA ARG A 67 10.61 -18.51 9.60
C ARG A 67 11.24 -17.87 8.37
N GLU A 68 10.58 -17.96 7.22
CA GLU A 68 11.05 -17.35 5.96
C GLU A 68 11.24 -15.85 6.11
N ALA A 69 10.24 -15.13 6.65
CA ALA A 69 10.33 -13.68 6.84
C ALA A 69 11.52 -13.25 7.70
N ARG A 70 11.87 -14.02 8.74
CA ARG A 70 13.04 -13.73 9.60
C ARG A 70 14.36 -14.04 8.91
N GLU A 71 14.39 -15.06 8.06
CA GLU A 71 15.57 -15.42 7.29
C GLU A 71 15.87 -14.35 6.24
N THR A 72 14.85 -13.93 5.48
CA THR A 72 14.96 -12.82 4.52
C THR A 72 15.43 -11.54 5.20
N ALA A 73 14.76 -11.10 6.28
CA ALA A 73 15.15 -9.88 6.99
C ALA A 73 16.57 -9.93 7.56
N ARG A 74 17.07 -11.11 7.94
CA ARG A 74 18.47 -11.29 8.36
C ARG A 74 19.43 -11.13 7.19
N THR A 75 19.12 -11.73 6.03
CA THR A 75 19.95 -11.62 4.83
C THR A 75 20.02 -10.17 4.37
N ASP A 76 18.88 -9.50 4.24
CA ASP A 76 18.80 -8.10 3.83
C ASP A 76 19.64 -7.20 4.76
N ALA A 77 19.55 -7.40 6.07
CA ALA A 77 20.33 -6.64 7.04
C ALA A 77 21.85 -6.90 6.97
N ILE A 78 22.27 -8.08 6.49
CA ILE A 78 23.69 -8.40 6.27
C ILE A 78 24.16 -7.75 4.96
N ASP A 79 23.35 -7.82 3.91
CA ASP A 79 23.66 -7.23 2.61
C ASP A 79 23.79 -5.70 2.73
N ASP A 80 22.83 -5.02 3.37
CA ASP A 80 22.87 -3.58 3.65
C ASP A 80 24.12 -3.16 4.46
N ALA A 81 24.59 -4.03 5.37
CA ALA A 81 25.76 -3.77 6.20
C ALA A 81 27.09 -4.04 5.50
N SER A 82 27.03 -4.69 4.33
CA SER A 82 28.20 -5.07 3.53
C SER A 82 28.46 -4.11 2.36
N GLU A 83 27.57 -3.15 2.12
CA GLU A 83 27.69 -2.05 1.13
C GLU A 83 28.38 -0.79 1.66
#